data_AF-A0A413GXE1-F1
#
_entry.id   AF-A0A413GXE1-F1
#
_cell.length_a   1.000
_cell.length_b   1.000
_cell.length_c   1.000
_cell.angle_alpha   90.00
_cell.angle_beta   90.00
_cell.angle_gamma   90.00
#
_symmetry.space_group_name_H-M   'P 1'
#
loop_
_entity.id
_entity.type
_entity.pdbx_description
1 polymer ?
#
loop_
_entity_poly.entity_id
_entity_poly.type
_entity_poly.pdbx_seq_one_letter_code
_entity_poly.pdbx_strand_id
1 'polypeptide(L)'
;MKEIDWSNLSFGYMKTDYNVRINFRDGAWGELEISSSELINMHMAATCLHYGQEAFEGLKAFRGKDGKVRIFRLEENAARLQSTCRGIMMAELPTERFKEAVLKAVKMNERFIPPYESGASLYIRPLLIGTGAQVGVRPSSEYMFLIFVTPVGPYFKGGFAATPYVITRKYDRAAPLGTGIYKVGGNYAASLRASQEAHAAGYSAEFYLDAKEKKYIDECGAANFFGIKDNTYITPLSTSILPSITNKSLMQLAEDMGMKVERRPIAEEELTTFEEAGACGTAAVISPIERIDDPENGHSYVIAKDGKPGPICTKLYNKLRGIQYGDEPDTHGWVTIVE
;
A
#
# COMPACT_ATOMS: atom_id res chain seq x y z
N MET A 1 -28.37 1.38 15.66
CA MET A 1 -27.02 1.55 15.07
C MET A 1 -27.18 2.51 13.90
N LYS A 2 -26.38 3.59 13.78
CA LYS A 2 -26.47 4.46 12.59
C LYS A 2 -26.11 3.63 11.37
N GLU A 3 -26.93 3.72 10.33
CA GLU A 3 -26.68 3.11 9.03
C GLU A 3 -25.40 3.73 8.44
N ILE A 4 -24.49 2.90 7.93
CA ILE A 4 -23.22 3.36 7.36
C ILE A 4 -23.50 3.85 5.94
N ASP A 5 -23.16 5.10 5.64
CA ASP A 5 -23.20 5.61 4.27
C ASP A 5 -21.99 5.09 3.47
N TRP A 6 -22.19 3.94 2.84
CA TRP A 6 -21.16 3.27 2.03
C TRP A 6 -20.71 4.09 0.82
N SER A 7 -21.54 5.01 0.34
CA SER A 7 -21.27 5.79 -0.87
C SER A 7 -20.31 6.97 -0.63
N ASN A 8 -20.26 7.47 0.60
CA ASN A 8 -19.44 8.63 1.00
C ASN A 8 -18.32 8.27 1.99
N LEU A 9 -17.84 7.02 1.97
CA LEU A 9 -16.70 6.61 2.78
C LEU A 9 -15.42 7.31 2.33
N SER A 10 -14.74 7.95 3.27
CA SER A 10 -13.35 8.38 3.08
C SER A 10 -12.38 7.21 3.29
N PHE A 11 -11.12 7.41 2.92
CA PHE A 11 -10.03 6.53 3.36
C PHE A 11 -9.58 6.95 4.78
N GLY A 12 -10.48 6.77 5.74
CA GLY A 12 -10.31 7.21 7.13
C GLY A 12 -10.44 6.07 8.14
N TYR A 13 -10.20 6.40 9.42
CA TYR A 13 -10.44 5.48 10.53
C TYR A 13 -11.92 5.53 10.93
N MET A 14 -12.57 4.36 10.91
CA MET A 14 -13.85 4.12 11.54
C MET A 14 -13.65 2.98 12.55
N LYS A 15 -14.08 3.19 13.79
CA LYS A 15 -14.04 2.14 14.81
C LYS A 15 -14.92 0.96 14.41
N THR A 16 -14.32 -0.22 14.38
CA THR A 16 -14.99 -1.51 14.16
C THR A 16 -15.13 -2.27 15.49
N ASP A 17 -15.80 -3.43 15.48
CA ASP A 17 -16.18 -4.12 16.73
C ASP A 17 -14.97 -4.75 17.42
N TYR A 18 -14.06 -5.34 16.65
CA TYR A 18 -12.96 -6.12 17.18
C TYR A 18 -11.66 -5.91 16.40
N ASN A 19 -10.54 -5.97 17.12
CA ASN A 19 -9.21 -6.22 16.57
C ASN A 19 -8.67 -7.54 17.11
N VAL A 20 -7.69 -8.11 16.42
CA VAL A 20 -6.94 -9.28 16.88
C VAL A 20 -5.53 -8.90 17.29
N ARG A 21 -4.97 -9.61 18.26
CA ARG A 21 -3.64 -9.36 18.81
C ARG A 21 -2.92 -10.68 19.05
N ILE A 22 -1.60 -10.70 18.85
CA ILE A 22 -0.72 -11.82 19.18
C ILE A 22 0.54 -11.22 19.79
N ASN A 23 0.82 -11.58 21.05
CA ASN A 23 2.00 -11.08 21.76
C ASN A 23 3.20 -12.01 21.51
N PHE A 24 4.40 -11.45 21.43
CA PHE A 24 5.67 -12.18 21.40
C PHE A 24 6.42 -11.92 22.69
N ARG A 25 6.70 -12.99 23.45
CA ARG A 25 7.48 -12.96 24.69
C ARG A 25 8.32 -14.23 24.81
N ASP A 26 9.43 -14.14 25.52
CA ASP A 26 10.30 -15.30 25.80
C ASP A 26 10.69 -16.11 24.55
N GLY A 27 10.87 -15.42 23.42
CA GLY A 27 11.27 -16.04 22.16
C GLY A 27 10.15 -16.70 21.35
N ALA A 28 8.88 -16.60 21.75
CA ALA A 28 7.76 -17.24 21.09
C ALA A 28 6.55 -16.31 20.89
N TRP A 29 5.79 -16.55 19.82
CA TRP A 29 4.46 -15.96 19.62
C TRP A 29 3.44 -16.72 20.47
N GLY A 30 2.67 -15.99 21.27
CA GLY A 30 1.59 -16.53 22.09
C GLY A 30 0.30 -16.75 21.30
N GLU A 31 -0.81 -16.83 22.03
CA GLU A 31 -2.15 -17.08 21.49
C GLU A 31 -2.74 -15.88 20.74
N LEU A 32 -3.73 -16.16 19.89
CA LEU A 32 -4.53 -15.13 19.23
C LEU A 32 -5.59 -14.62 20.20
N GLU A 33 -5.55 -13.33 20.49
CA GLU A 33 -6.48 -12.62 21.35
C GLU A 33 -7.44 -11.76 20.51
N ILE A 34 -8.70 -11.65 20.95
CA ILE A 34 -9.70 -10.75 20.37
C ILE A 34 -9.94 -9.62 21.37
N SER A 35 -9.92 -8.37 20.90
CA SER A 35 -10.18 -7.21 21.74
C SER A 35 -11.15 -6.24 21.08
N SER A 36 -12.09 -5.70 21.86
CA SER A 36 -12.94 -4.57 21.44
C SER A 36 -12.33 -3.21 21.79
N SER A 37 -11.21 -3.18 22.51
CA SER A 37 -10.50 -1.94 22.84
C SER A 37 -9.71 -1.46 21.62
N GLU A 38 -9.87 -0.20 21.24
CA GLU A 38 -9.03 0.47 20.23
C GLU A 38 -7.68 0.96 20.80
N LEU A 39 -7.49 0.81 22.12
CA LEU A 39 -6.30 1.26 22.83
C LEU A 39 -5.31 0.11 23.05
N ILE A 40 -4.03 0.46 22.95
CA ILE A 40 -2.89 -0.41 23.27
C ILE A 40 -2.26 0.15 24.55
N ASN A 41 -2.26 -0.63 25.63
CA ASN A 41 -1.53 -0.27 26.84
C ASN A 41 -0.08 -0.73 26.68
N MET A 42 0.87 0.20 26.72
CA MET A 42 2.27 -0.06 26.40
C MET A 42 3.19 0.71 27.32
N HIS A 43 4.35 0.12 27.64
CA HIS A 43 5.36 0.78 28.45
C HIS A 43 5.91 2.02 27.72
N MET A 44 6.09 3.13 28.43
CA MET A 44 6.51 4.40 27.83
C MET A 44 7.89 4.35 27.18
N ALA A 45 8.74 3.40 27.58
CA ALA A 45 10.06 3.14 26.99
C ALA A 45 10.05 2.08 25.88
N ALA A 46 8.90 1.79 25.27
CA ALA A 46 8.82 0.81 24.18
C ALA A 46 9.61 1.25 22.94
N THR A 47 10.34 0.32 22.33
CA THR A 47 11.21 0.60 21.16
C THR A 47 10.49 1.20 19.97
N CYS A 48 9.21 0.87 19.73
CA CYS A 48 8.43 1.48 18.64
C CYS A 48 8.20 2.97 18.85
N LEU A 49 8.09 3.44 20.10
CA LEU A 49 7.85 4.85 20.43
C LEU A 49 9.09 5.73 20.23
N HIS A 50 10.29 5.18 20.44
CA HIS A 50 11.54 5.96 20.47
C HIS A 50 12.43 5.72 19.26
N TYR A 51 12.45 4.50 18.73
CA TYR A 51 13.39 4.07 17.68
C TYR A 51 12.69 3.58 16.42
N GLY A 52 11.37 3.76 16.30
CA GLY A 52 10.61 3.40 15.11
C GLY A 52 10.70 1.92 14.75
N GLN A 53 10.94 1.03 15.72
CA GLN A 53 10.94 -0.41 15.50
C GLN A 53 9.51 -0.93 15.33
N GLU A 54 8.95 -0.64 14.17
CA GLU A 54 7.58 -0.95 13.77
C GLU A 54 7.48 -1.27 12.27
N ALA A 55 6.60 -2.21 11.96
CA ALA A 55 6.31 -2.68 10.62
C ALA A 55 4.80 -2.78 10.43
N PHE A 56 4.29 -2.51 9.23
CA PHE A 56 2.88 -2.66 8.97
C PHE A 56 2.60 -3.20 7.57
N GLU A 57 1.38 -3.68 7.37
CA GLU A 57 0.88 -4.13 6.09
C GLU A 57 -0.43 -3.45 5.70
N GLY A 58 -0.83 -3.63 4.44
CA GLY A 58 -2.08 -3.10 3.92
C GLY A 58 -2.66 -4.00 2.85
N LEU A 59 -3.81 -4.57 3.14
CA LEU A 59 -4.59 -5.42 2.26
C LEU A 59 -6.08 -5.09 2.40
N LYS A 60 -6.92 -5.69 1.54
CA LYS A 60 -8.35 -5.41 1.47
C LYS A 60 -9.15 -6.70 1.38
N ALA A 61 -10.32 -6.68 2.00
CA ALA A 61 -11.40 -7.63 1.82
C ALA A 61 -12.50 -7.02 0.94
N PHE A 62 -12.98 -7.79 -0.03
CA PHE A 62 -13.96 -7.38 -1.03
C PHE A 62 -15.15 -8.34 -1.02
N ARG A 63 -16.38 -7.81 -0.98
CA ARG A 63 -17.59 -8.62 -1.15
C ARG A 63 -17.95 -8.67 -2.63
N GLY A 64 -18.03 -9.86 -3.21
CA GLY A 64 -18.45 -10.09 -4.59
C GLY A 64 -19.97 -10.13 -4.76
N LYS A 65 -20.45 -10.09 -6.00
CA LYS A 65 -21.89 -10.27 -6.33
C LYS A 65 -22.45 -11.61 -5.88
N ASP A 66 -21.59 -12.62 -5.80
CA ASP A 66 -21.91 -13.97 -5.32
C ASP A 66 -21.99 -14.06 -3.79
N GLY A 67 -21.90 -12.92 -3.09
CA GLY A 67 -21.96 -12.83 -1.63
C GLY A 67 -20.66 -13.22 -0.93
N LYS A 68 -19.70 -13.85 -1.62
CA LYS A 68 -18.44 -14.30 -1.03
C LYS A 68 -17.51 -13.12 -0.74
N VAL A 69 -16.78 -13.22 0.37
CA VAL A 69 -15.75 -12.27 0.75
C VAL A 69 -14.39 -12.79 0.33
N ARG A 70 -13.59 -11.93 -0.31
CA ARG A 70 -12.32 -12.23 -0.95
C ARG A 70 -11.21 -11.36 -0.37
N ILE A 71 -10.05 -11.95 -0.08
CA ILE A 71 -8.84 -11.24 0.30
C ILE A 71 -7.80 -11.44 -0.79
N PHE A 72 -7.23 -10.34 -1.28
CA PHE A 72 -6.29 -10.36 -2.40
C PHE A 72 -4.84 -10.53 -1.92
N ARG A 73 -4.17 -11.57 -2.43
CA ARG A 73 -2.76 -11.92 -2.25
C ARG A 73 -2.27 -11.89 -0.79
N LEU A 74 -3.07 -12.50 0.09
CA LEU A 74 -2.83 -12.52 1.53
C LEU A 74 -1.41 -12.96 1.89
N GLU A 75 -0.94 -14.07 1.31
CA GLU A 75 0.37 -14.65 1.56
C GLU A 75 1.54 -13.72 1.17
N GLU A 76 1.36 -12.88 0.16
CA GLU A 76 2.39 -11.92 -0.27
C GLU A 76 2.55 -10.78 0.75
N ASN A 77 1.46 -10.37 1.40
CA ASN A 77 1.52 -9.43 2.51
C ASN A 77 2.24 -10.05 3.71
N ALA A 78 1.99 -11.32 4.03
CA ALA A 78 2.70 -12.04 5.08
C ALA A 78 4.21 -12.10 4.78
N ALA A 79 4.59 -12.47 3.56
CA ALA A 79 5.97 -12.56 3.12
C ALA A 79 6.69 -11.19 3.17
N ARG A 80 6.02 -10.10 2.77
CA ARG A 80 6.59 -8.75 2.84
C ARG A 80 6.72 -8.24 4.27
N LEU A 81 5.77 -8.56 5.15
CA LEU A 81 5.91 -8.27 6.59
C LEU A 81 7.13 -8.99 7.17
N GLN A 82 7.29 -10.28 6.90
CA GLN A 82 8.46 -11.05 7.34
C GLN A 82 9.77 -10.47 6.79
N SER A 83 9.79 -10.08 5.51
CA SER A 83 10.95 -9.38 4.93
C SER A 83 11.26 -8.06 5.65
N THR A 84 10.23 -7.30 6.02
CA THR A 84 10.38 -6.08 6.82
C THR A 84 10.93 -6.39 8.20
N CYS A 85 10.39 -7.40 8.89
CA CYS A 85 10.86 -7.85 10.21
C CYS A 85 12.34 -8.23 10.19
N ARG A 86 12.79 -9.00 9.19
CA ARG A 86 14.22 -9.31 9.03
C ARG A 86 15.06 -8.04 8.83
N GLY A 87 14.58 -7.12 8.01
CA GLY A 87 15.25 -5.85 7.71
C GLY A 87 15.44 -4.93 8.91
N ILE A 88 14.52 -4.95 9.88
CA ILE A 88 14.57 -4.12 11.10
C ILE A 88 14.66 -4.94 12.39
N MET A 89 15.20 -6.16 12.29
CA MET A 89 15.52 -7.05 13.42
C MET A 89 14.34 -7.29 14.38
N MET A 90 13.17 -7.63 13.84
CA MET A 90 11.97 -8.00 14.60
C MET A 90 11.69 -9.49 14.48
N ALA A 91 10.96 -10.05 15.45
CA ALA A 91 10.44 -11.41 15.34
C ALA A 91 9.49 -11.53 14.13
N GLU A 92 9.65 -12.60 13.36
CA GLU A 92 8.80 -12.90 12.21
C GLU A 92 7.56 -13.66 12.66
N LEU A 93 6.37 -13.16 12.30
CA LEU A 93 5.14 -13.93 12.50
C LEU A 93 5.01 -14.99 11.38
N PRO A 94 4.81 -16.28 11.72
CA PRO A 94 4.62 -17.32 10.70
C PRO A 94 3.43 -17.03 9.78
N THR A 95 3.55 -17.38 8.50
CA THR A 95 2.54 -17.09 7.47
C THR A 95 1.15 -17.62 7.85
N GLU A 96 1.05 -18.83 8.39
CA GLU A 96 -0.23 -19.40 8.81
C GLU A 96 -0.86 -18.64 9.98
N ARG A 97 -0.05 -18.13 10.92
CA ARG A 97 -0.54 -17.29 12.04
C ARG A 97 -1.02 -15.93 11.52
N PHE A 98 -0.35 -15.36 10.53
CA PHE A 98 -0.79 -14.14 9.86
C PHE A 98 -2.14 -14.35 9.16
N LYS A 99 -2.29 -15.45 8.41
CA LYS A 99 -3.54 -15.85 7.73
C LYS A 99 -4.69 -16.00 8.71
N GLU A 100 -4.49 -16.80 9.75
CA GLU A 100 -5.46 -17.01 10.82
C GLU A 100 -5.95 -15.67 11.40
N ALA A 101 -5.02 -14.77 11.73
CA ALA A 101 -5.34 -13.47 12.28
C ALA A 101 -6.13 -12.58 11.31
N VAL A 102 -5.72 -12.52 10.04
CA VAL A 102 -6.42 -11.74 9.00
C VAL A 102 -7.85 -12.25 8.82
N LEU A 103 -8.03 -13.55 8.64
CA LEU A 103 -9.35 -14.17 8.45
C LEU A 103 -10.24 -13.93 9.68
N LYS A 104 -9.68 -14.08 10.89
CA LYS A 104 -10.41 -13.82 12.13
C LYS A 104 -10.83 -12.36 12.25
N ALA A 105 -9.94 -11.41 11.96
CA ALA A 105 -10.26 -9.98 12.01
C ALA A 105 -11.38 -9.59 11.04
N VAL A 106 -11.37 -10.14 9.82
CA VAL A 106 -12.43 -9.88 8.83
C VAL A 106 -13.75 -10.50 9.28
N LYS A 107 -13.75 -11.78 9.70
CA LYS A 107 -14.97 -12.50 10.12
C LYS A 107 -15.64 -11.86 11.34
N MET A 108 -14.86 -11.42 12.33
CA MET A 108 -15.40 -10.76 13.53
C MET A 108 -16.00 -9.38 13.23
N ASN A 109 -15.73 -8.79 12.06
CA ASN A 109 -16.21 -7.47 11.66
C ASN A 109 -17.03 -7.53 10.36
N GLU A 110 -17.71 -8.65 10.08
CA GLU A 110 -18.36 -8.90 8.80
C GLU A 110 -19.37 -7.80 8.40
N ARG A 111 -20.09 -7.24 9.38
CA ARG A 111 -21.07 -6.15 9.16
C ARG A 111 -20.44 -4.84 8.67
N PHE A 112 -19.12 -4.69 8.76
CA PHE A 112 -18.37 -3.55 8.24
C PHE A 112 -17.83 -3.79 6.83
N ILE A 113 -17.99 -4.98 6.27
CA ILE A 113 -17.58 -5.26 4.88
C ILE A 113 -18.59 -4.57 3.96
N PRO A 114 -18.16 -3.60 3.14
CA PRO A 114 -19.08 -2.88 2.28
C PRO A 114 -19.81 -3.82 1.29
N PRO A 115 -21.06 -3.49 0.92
CA PRO A 115 -21.80 -4.24 -0.09
C PRO A 115 -21.14 -4.09 -1.46
N TYR A 116 -21.34 -5.07 -2.35
CA TYR A 116 -20.71 -5.11 -3.68
C TYR A 116 -20.99 -3.82 -4.47
N GLU A 117 -22.24 -3.35 -4.44
CA GLU A 117 -22.75 -2.22 -5.21
C GLU A 117 -22.09 -0.89 -4.82
N SER A 118 -21.51 -0.79 -3.63
CA SER A 118 -20.84 0.42 -3.17
C SER A 118 -19.51 0.67 -3.86
N GLY A 119 -18.87 -0.37 -4.41
CA GLY A 119 -17.50 -0.30 -4.92
C GLY A 119 -16.44 -0.02 -3.84
N ALA A 120 -16.82 0.07 -2.56
CA ALA A 120 -15.94 0.22 -1.40
C ALA A 120 -15.38 -1.14 -0.94
N SER A 121 -14.47 -1.11 0.03
CA SER A 121 -13.81 -2.32 0.55
C SER A 121 -13.55 -2.24 2.05
N LEU A 122 -13.34 -3.38 2.71
CA LEU A 122 -12.84 -3.42 4.08
C LEU A 122 -11.31 -3.41 4.04
N TYR A 123 -10.69 -2.33 4.50
CA TYR A 123 -9.24 -2.26 4.62
C TYR A 123 -8.77 -2.98 5.88
N ILE A 124 -7.71 -3.76 5.74
CA ILE A 124 -7.11 -4.57 6.80
C ILE A 124 -5.73 -4.00 7.08
N ARG A 125 -5.46 -3.64 8.34
CA ARG A 125 -4.18 -3.07 8.79
C ARG A 125 -3.51 -4.00 9.82
N PRO A 126 -2.66 -4.92 9.36
CA PRO A 126 -1.69 -5.56 10.22
C PRO A 126 -0.60 -4.57 10.64
N LEU A 127 -0.22 -4.63 11.91
CA LEU A 127 0.83 -3.83 12.53
C LEU A 127 1.63 -4.74 13.46
N LEU A 128 2.96 -4.59 13.45
CA LEU A 128 3.88 -5.31 14.32
C LEU A 128 4.80 -4.27 14.96
N ILE A 129 4.79 -4.18 16.29
CA ILE A 129 5.50 -3.15 17.06
C ILE A 129 6.38 -3.76 18.14
N GLY A 130 7.58 -3.19 18.35
CA GLY A 130 8.44 -3.53 19.49
C GLY A 130 7.96 -2.86 20.78
N THR A 131 7.51 -3.68 21.74
CA THR A 131 6.82 -3.25 22.96
C THR A 131 7.68 -3.31 24.22
N GLY A 132 8.83 -4.02 24.17
CA GLY A 132 9.73 -4.17 25.31
C GLY A 132 10.34 -2.84 25.76
N ALA A 133 10.40 -2.64 27.08
CA ALA A 133 10.96 -1.44 27.70
C ALA A 133 12.49 -1.38 27.51
N GLN A 134 12.98 -0.35 26.83
CA GLN A 134 14.39 -0.25 26.45
C GLN A 134 14.81 1.21 26.18
N VAL A 135 15.97 1.62 26.72
CA VAL A 135 16.56 2.96 26.48
C VAL A 135 17.83 2.90 25.60
N GLY A 136 18.56 1.78 25.62
CA GLY A 136 19.68 1.60 24.68
C GLY A 136 19.18 1.16 23.31
N VAL A 137 19.74 1.67 22.22
CA VAL A 137 19.36 1.28 20.86
C VAL A 137 19.74 -0.19 20.59
N ARG A 138 18.76 -1.08 20.67
CA ARG A 138 18.86 -2.51 20.31
C ARG A 138 17.47 -3.06 19.98
N PRO A 139 17.39 -4.21 19.28
CA PRO A 139 16.11 -4.87 19.04
C PRO A 139 15.33 -5.15 20.33
N SER A 140 14.01 -4.98 20.27
CA SER A 140 13.11 -5.35 21.37
C SER A 140 13.18 -6.84 21.70
N SER A 141 12.92 -7.20 22.95
CA SER A 141 12.71 -8.61 23.36
C SER A 141 11.23 -9.01 23.35
N GLU A 142 10.31 -8.04 23.27
CA GLU A 142 8.87 -8.25 23.27
C GLU A 142 8.22 -7.49 22.11
N TYR A 143 7.30 -8.15 21.41
CA TYR A 143 6.58 -7.54 20.29
C TYR A 143 5.08 -7.77 20.44
N MET A 144 4.30 -6.94 19.75
CA MET A 144 2.87 -7.16 19.56
C MET A 144 2.57 -7.11 18.06
N PHE A 145 1.99 -8.18 17.55
CA PHE A 145 1.31 -8.17 16.27
C PHE A 145 -0.17 -7.89 16.51
N LEU A 146 -0.78 -7.03 15.72
CA LEU A 146 -2.19 -6.72 15.81
C LEU A 146 -2.79 -6.41 14.44
N ILE A 147 -4.08 -6.64 14.30
CA ILE A 147 -4.83 -6.28 13.10
C ILE A 147 -6.10 -5.56 13.51
N PHE A 148 -6.31 -4.37 12.96
CA PHE A 148 -7.62 -3.74 12.93
C PHE A 148 -8.11 -3.63 11.48
N VAL A 149 -9.42 -3.47 11.32
CA VAL A 149 -10.07 -3.29 10.03
C VAL A 149 -10.92 -2.02 10.03
N THR A 150 -11.11 -1.41 8.86
CA THR A 150 -11.96 -0.23 8.69
C THR A 150 -12.55 -0.21 7.27
N PRO A 151 -13.84 0.07 7.09
CA PRO A 151 -14.40 0.27 5.75
C PRO A 151 -13.80 1.52 5.11
N VAL A 152 -13.45 1.44 3.83
CA VAL A 152 -12.85 2.55 3.07
C VAL A 152 -13.48 2.67 1.69
N GLY A 153 -13.68 3.92 1.26
CA GLY A 153 -13.98 4.27 -0.12
C GLY A 153 -12.71 4.45 -0.96
N PRO A 154 -12.78 5.19 -2.09
CA PRO A 154 -11.61 5.47 -2.91
C PRO A 154 -10.56 6.28 -2.14
N TYR A 155 -9.27 6.02 -2.41
CA TYR A 155 -8.16 6.70 -1.74
C TYR A 155 -8.05 8.17 -2.16
N PHE A 156 -8.11 8.44 -3.46
CA PHE A 156 -8.16 9.80 -4.01
C PHE A 156 -9.62 10.22 -4.17
N LYS A 157 -9.94 11.48 -3.83
CA LYS A 157 -11.30 12.04 -3.92
C LYS A 157 -11.93 11.93 -5.32
N GLY A 158 -11.11 11.93 -6.37
CA GLY A 158 -11.54 11.77 -7.76
C GLY A 158 -11.73 10.31 -8.22
N GLY A 159 -11.46 9.32 -7.37
CA GLY A 159 -11.50 7.91 -7.76
C GLY A 159 -10.45 7.58 -8.82
N PHE A 160 -10.88 6.95 -9.91
CA PHE A 160 -10.05 6.63 -11.07
C PHE A 160 -10.01 7.79 -12.07
N ALA A 161 -9.54 8.96 -11.62
CA ALA A 161 -9.34 10.13 -12.46
C ALA A 161 -7.83 10.36 -12.68
N ALA A 162 -7.47 10.94 -13.82
CA ALA A 162 -6.10 11.40 -14.03
C ALA A 162 -5.86 12.66 -13.20
N THR A 163 -4.76 12.69 -12.44
CA THR A 163 -4.45 13.81 -11.53
C THR A 163 -3.02 14.29 -11.65
N PRO A 164 -2.72 15.56 -11.29
CA PRO A 164 -1.36 16.10 -11.36
C PRO A 164 -0.49 15.68 -10.16
N TYR A 165 0.80 15.48 -10.42
CA TYR A 165 1.84 15.15 -9.44
C TYR A 165 2.99 16.17 -9.54
N VAL A 166 3.83 16.25 -8.50
CA VAL A 166 4.96 17.19 -8.46
C VAL A 166 6.25 16.52 -8.00
N ILE A 167 7.33 16.69 -8.76
CA ILE A 167 8.66 16.25 -8.35
C ILE A 167 9.11 17.05 -7.14
N THR A 168 9.55 16.35 -6.10
CA THR A 168 10.18 16.96 -4.93
C THR A 168 11.68 16.71 -4.96
N ARG A 169 12.48 17.78 -5.11
CA ARG A 169 13.96 17.66 -5.10
C ARG A 169 14.56 17.91 -3.71
N LYS A 170 13.83 18.62 -2.85
CA LYS A 170 14.26 18.99 -1.48
C LYS A 170 14.22 17.84 -0.48
N TYR A 171 13.44 16.80 -0.75
CA TYR A 171 13.17 15.75 0.22
C TYR A 171 13.40 14.36 -0.38
N ASP A 172 13.66 13.41 0.51
CA ASP A 172 13.80 12.00 0.19
C ASP A 172 12.92 11.18 1.12
N ARG A 173 12.22 10.20 0.54
CA ARG A 173 11.47 9.22 1.34
C ARG A 173 12.39 8.23 2.04
N ALA A 174 13.45 7.81 1.37
CA ALA A 174 14.41 6.84 1.86
C ALA A 174 15.78 7.06 1.24
N ALA A 175 16.83 6.76 2.01
CA ALA A 175 18.19 6.70 1.48
C ALA A 175 18.37 5.44 0.59
N PRO A 176 19.34 5.43 -0.35
CA PRO A 176 19.52 4.33 -1.32
C PRO A 176 19.75 2.95 -0.70
N LEU A 177 20.41 2.90 0.46
CA LEU A 177 20.67 1.69 1.25
C LEU A 177 19.98 1.75 2.62
N GLY A 178 18.88 2.50 2.71
CA GLY A 178 18.08 2.67 3.91
C GLY A 178 16.93 1.66 3.99
N THR A 179 15.86 2.07 4.66
CA THR A 179 14.67 1.22 4.89
C THR A 179 13.65 1.25 3.76
N GLY A 180 14.00 1.80 2.59
CA GLY A 180 13.07 2.07 1.50
C GLY A 180 12.29 0.85 0.99
N ILE A 181 12.93 -0.32 0.98
CA ILE A 181 12.35 -1.60 0.56
C ILE A 181 11.49 -2.28 1.65
N TYR A 182 11.45 -1.70 2.86
CA TYR A 182 10.73 -2.24 4.01
C TYR A 182 9.52 -1.35 4.34
N LYS A 183 8.43 -1.96 4.81
CA LYS A 183 7.18 -1.23 5.08
C LYS A 183 7.11 -0.75 6.53
N VAL A 184 7.96 0.23 6.85
CA VAL A 184 8.16 0.77 8.19
C VAL A 184 7.67 2.21 8.32
N GLY A 185 7.24 2.62 9.51
CA GLY A 185 6.70 3.96 9.75
C GLY A 185 7.66 5.10 9.43
N GLY A 186 8.97 4.90 9.66
CA GLY A 186 10.00 5.92 9.40
C GLY A 186 10.02 6.45 7.97
N ASN A 187 9.76 5.59 6.99
CA ASN A 187 9.67 5.97 5.58
C ASN A 187 8.50 6.94 5.31
N TYR A 188 7.40 6.78 6.04
CA TYR A 188 6.21 7.62 5.92
C TYR A 188 6.40 8.92 6.71
N ALA A 189 7.03 8.86 7.88
CA ALA A 189 7.38 10.07 8.63
C ALA A 189 8.27 11.02 7.81
N ALA A 190 9.23 10.48 7.04
CA ALA A 190 10.06 11.24 6.13
C ALA A 190 9.29 11.89 4.96
N SER A 191 8.17 11.31 4.54
CA SER A 191 7.38 11.84 3.40
C SER A 191 6.40 12.95 3.78
N LEU A 192 6.02 13.08 5.06
CA LEU A 192 4.92 13.96 5.50
C LEU A 192 5.08 15.42 5.03
N ARG A 193 6.30 15.98 5.11
CA ARG A 193 6.56 17.38 4.70
C ARG A 193 6.38 17.57 3.20
N ALA A 194 6.98 16.70 2.40
CA ALA A 194 6.87 16.74 0.95
C ALA A 194 5.41 16.57 0.51
N SER A 195 4.68 15.65 1.15
CA SER A 195 3.28 15.43 0.85
C SER A 195 2.41 16.63 1.21
N GLN A 196 2.62 17.25 2.36
CA GLN A 196 1.87 18.45 2.75
C GLN A 196 2.11 19.61 1.78
N GLU A 197 3.36 19.82 1.34
CA GLU A 197 3.71 20.85 0.35
C GLU A 197 3.06 20.57 -1.01
N ALA A 198 3.11 19.33 -1.50
CA ALA A 198 2.47 18.93 -2.75
C ALA A 198 0.95 19.17 -2.75
N HIS A 199 0.27 18.72 -1.69
CA HIS A 199 -1.17 18.92 -1.55
C HIS A 199 -1.55 20.41 -1.42
N ALA A 200 -0.77 21.20 -0.68
CA ALA A 200 -0.98 22.64 -0.55
C ALA A 200 -0.82 23.38 -1.89
N ALA A 201 0.02 22.87 -2.79
CA ALA A 201 0.21 23.39 -4.14
C ALA A 201 -0.80 22.82 -5.17
N GLY A 202 -1.77 22.02 -4.74
CA GLY A 202 -2.85 21.50 -5.60
C GLY A 202 -2.52 20.20 -6.34
N TYR A 203 -1.42 19.53 -5.98
CA TYR A 203 -1.06 18.21 -6.51
C TYR A 203 -1.68 17.08 -5.70
N SER A 204 -1.88 15.92 -6.33
CA SER A 204 -2.41 14.74 -5.65
C SER A 204 -1.37 13.97 -4.84
N ALA A 205 -0.10 14.04 -5.25
CA ALA A 205 1.03 13.59 -4.44
C ALA A 205 2.34 14.19 -4.94
N GLU A 206 3.33 14.15 -4.05
CA GLU A 206 4.73 14.30 -4.35
C GLU A 206 5.26 13.10 -5.17
N PHE A 207 6.31 13.36 -5.95
CA PHE A 207 6.98 12.40 -6.80
C PHE A 207 8.48 12.42 -6.47
N TYR A 208 9.02 11.27 -6.09
CA TYR A 208 10.41 11.13 -5.68
C TYR A 208 11.29 10.68 -6.85
N LEU A 209 12.46 11.29 -6.92
CA LEU A 209 13.59 10.78 -7.69
C LEU A 209 14.49 9.96 -6.78
N ASP A 210 15.40 9.19 -7.38
CA ASP A 210 16.42 8.46 -6.65
C ASP A 210 17.21 9.41 -5.72
N ALA A 211 17.40 9.01 -4.47
CA ALA A 211 17.97 9.90 -3.46
C ALA A 211 19.45 10.25 -3.68
N LYS A 212 20.16 9.50 -4.54
CA LYS A 212 21.61 9.66 -4.75
C LYS A 212 21.92 10.69 -5.82
N GLU A 213 21.32 10.53 -6.99
CA GLU A 213 21.61 11.32 -8.18
C GLU A 213 20.50 12.31 -8.53
N LYS A 214 19.27 12.09 -8.04
CA LYS A 214 18.08 12.89 -8.36
C LYS A 214 17.82 12.96 -9.87
N LYS A 215 17.96 11.82 -10.55
CA LYS A 215 17.80 11.69 -12.02
C LYS A 215 16.79 10.63 -12.42
N TYR A 216 16.64 9.59 -11.61
CA TYR A 216 15.79 8.45 -11.95
C TYR A 216 14.48 8.50 -11.17
N ILE A 217 13.39 8.16 -11.83
CA ILE A 217 12.06 7.99 -11.23
C ILE A 217 12.12 6.88 -10.18
N ASP A 218 11.64 7.17 -8.96
CA ASP A 218 11.59 6.21 -7.85
C ASP A 218 10.12 5.85 -7.51
N GLU A 219 9.48 6.61 -6.61
CA GLU A 219 8.10 6.38 -6.16
C GLU A 219 7.26 7.66 -6.19
N CYS A 220 5.94 7.50 -6.21
CA CYS A 220 4.96 8.58 -6.16
C CYS A 220 4.17 8.50 -4.85
N GLY A 221 4.46 9.41 -3.91
CA GLY A 221 3.96 9.39 -2.55
C GLY A 221 4.15 8.02 -1.87
N ALA A 222 3.04 7.35 -1.58
CA ALA A 222 3.01 6.02 -0.96
C ALA A 222 2.75 4.86 -1.96
N ALA A 223 2.94 5.09 -3.25
CA ALA A 223 2.66 4.16 -4.34
C ALA A 223 3.86 3.98 -5.29
N ASN A 224 3.89 2.86 -6.03
CA ASN A 224 4.88 2.67 -7.10
C ASN A 224 4.42 3.34 -8.39
N PHE A 225 5.36 3.70 -9.25
CA PHE A 225 5.10 4.25 -10.57
C PHE A 225 5.16 3.17 -11.66
N PHE A 226 4.37 3.35 -12.71
CA PHE A 226 4.59 2.71 -14.00
C PHE A 226 4.26 3.67 -15.15
N GLY A 227 4.90 3.44 -16.29
CA GLY A 227 4.61 4.09 -17.57
C GLY A 227 4.34 3.05 -18.66
N ILE A 228 3.54 3.43 -19.65
CA ILE A 228 3.20 2.62 -20.82
C ILE A 228 3.80 3.27 -22.06
N LYS A 229 4.51 2.49 -22.87
CA LYS A 229 5.12 2.93 -24.13
C LYS A 229 5.29 1.76 -25.07
N ASP A 230 4.91 1.91 -26.35
CA ASP A 230 5.15 0.89 -27.38
C ASP A 230 4.70 -0.53 -26.94
N ASN A 231 3.49 -0.64 -26.38
CA ASN A 231 2.93 -1.89 -25.82
C ASN A 231 3.81 -2.54 -24.71
N THR A 232 4.57 -1.72 -23.97
CA THR A 232 5.45 -2.15 -22.87
C THR A 232 5.02 -1.48 -21.57
N TYR A 233 4.87 -2.27 -20.50
CA TYR A 233 4.71 -1.81 -19.14
C TYR A 233 6.09 -1.63 -18.51
N ILE A 234 6.44 -0.38 -18.16
CA ILE A 234 7.77 -0.01 -17.68
C ILE A 234 7.62 0.49 -16.24
N THR A 235 8.36 -0.08 -15.30
CA THR A 235 8.35 0.34 -13.89
C THR A 235 9.78 0.44 -13.32
N PRO A 236 10.05 1.35 -12.37
CA PRO A 236 11.39 1.55 -11.86
C PRO A 236 12.03 0.32 -11.20
N LEU A 237 13.32 0.14 -11.45
CA LEU A 237 14.21 -0.72 -10.67
C LEU A 237 15.10 0.15 -9.78
N SER A 238 14.88 0.09 -8.47
CA SER A 238 15.67 0.84 -7.49
C SER A 238 15.79 0.06 -6.17
N THR A 239 16.87 0.36 -5.44
CA THR A 239 17.18 -0.23 -4.13
C THR A 239 16.44 0.43 -2.97
N SER A 240 15.67 1.50 -3.23
CA SER A 240 14.90 2.24 -2.22
C SER A 240 13.38 2.10 -2.40
N ILE A 241 12.89 1.38 -3.40
CA ILE A 241 11.45 1.22 -3.69
C ILE A 241 10.84 0.09 -2.88
N LEU A 242 9.68 0.34 -2.28
CA LEU A 242 8.92 -0.69 -1.61
C LEU A 242 8.37 -1.68 -2.66
N PRO A 243 8.64 -3.00 -2.56
CA PRO A 243 8.11 -3.97 -3.50
C PRO A 243 6.59 -4.06 -3.37
N SER A 244 5.86 -3.36 -4.25
CA SER A 244 4.40 -3.33 -4.24
C SER A 244 3.82 -4.63 -4.78
N ILE A 245 2.93 -5.24 -3.99
CA ILE A 245 2.13 -6.39 -4.41
C ILE A 245 1.19 -6.01 -5.57
N THR A 246 0.70 -4.75 -5.59
CA THR A 246 -0.11 -4.24 -6.69
C THR A 246 0.72 -4.15 -7.97
N ASN A 247 1.89 -3.53 -7.93
CA ASN A 247 2.76 -3.42 -9.11
C ASN A 247 3.19 -4.80 -9.63
N LYS A 248 3.53 -5.74 -8.72
CA LYS A 248 3.78 -7.15 -9.05
C LYS A 248 2.61 -7.80 -9.78
N SER A 249 1.38 -7.51 -9.36
CA SER A 249 0.17 -8.05 -9.99
C SER A 249 -0.10 -7.41 -11.35
N LEU A 250 0.12 -6.09 -11.48
CA LEU A 250 -0.06 -5.36 -12.73
C LEU A 250 0.94 -5.78 -13.80
N MET A 251 2.21 -6.02 -13.43
CA MET A 251 3.19 -6.60 -14.34
C MET A 251 2.72 -7.95 -14.88
N GLN A 252 2.26 -8.86 -14.02
CA GLN A 252 1.72 -10.16 -14.47
C GLN A 252 0.53 -9.99 -15.42
N LEU A 253 -0.42 -9.11 -15.07
CA LEU A 253 -1.59 -8.87 -15.91
C LEU A 253 -1.22 -8.22 -17.25
N ALA A 254 -0.19 -7.38 -17.29
CA ALA A 254 0.31 -6.81 -18.54
C ALA A 254 0.89 -7.91 -19.44
N GLU A 255 1.67 -8.86 -18.90
CA GLU A 255 2.15 -10.03 -19.65
C GLU A 255 1.01 -10.90 -20.16
N ASP A 256 0.00 -11.17 -19.33
CA ASP A 256 -1.19 -11.94 -19.72
C ASP A 256 -1.98 -11.25 -20.85
N MET A 257 -1.88 -9.91 -20.95
CA MET A 257 -2.47 -9.09 -22.00
C MET A 257 -1.58 -8.97 -23.25
N GLY A 258 -0.43 -9.66 -23.30
CA GLY A 258 0.49 -9.65 -24.42
C GLY A 258 1.41 -8.43 -24.48
N MET A 259 1.56 -7.71 -23.36
CA MET A 259 2.52 -6.60 -23.25
C MET A 259 3.90 -7.12 -22.84
N LYS A 260 4.95 -6.38 -23.21
CA LYS A 260 6.28 -6.58 -22.62
C LYS A 260 6.31 -5.93 -21.24
N VAL A 261 7.03 -6.52 -20.28
CA VAL A 261 7.32 -5.88 -18.98
C VAL A 261 8.81 -5.56 -18.88
N GLU A 262 9.11 -4.32 -18.50
CA GLU A 262 10.48 -3.88 -18.19
C GLU A 262 10.55 -3.31 -16.78
N ARG A 263 11.49 -3.85 -15.99
CA ARG A 263 11.84 -3.29 -14.69
C ARG A 263 13.27 -2.76 -14.75
N ARG A 264 13.43 -1.45 -14.87
CA ARG A 264 14.73 -0.79 -15.09
C ARG A 264 14.75 0.63 -14.52
N PRO A 265 15.91 1.27 -14.38
CA PRO A 265 15.97 2.72 -14.15
C PRO A 265 15.23 3.46 -15.28
N ILE A 266 14.49 4.49 -14.90
CA ILE A 266 13.75 5.38 -15.81
C ILE A 266 14.30 6.78 -15.55
N ALA A 267 14.98 7.36 -16.53
CA ALA A 267 15.46 8.74 -16.42
C ALA A 267 14.26 9.70 -16.46
N GLU A 268 14.32 10.79 -15.72
CA GLU A 268 13.24 11.78 -15.65
C GLU A 268 12.82 12.27 -17.05
N GLU A 269 13.78 12.50 -17.95
CA GLU A 269 13.50 12.99 -19.30
C GLU A 269 12.66 12.00 -20.13
N GLU A 270 12.71 10.72 -19.78
CA GLU A 270 11.92 9.66 -20.43
C GLU A 270 10.43 9.80 -20.15
N LEU A 271 10.02 10.56 -19.12
CA LEU A 271 8.61 10.82 -18.80
C LEU A 271 7.83 11.38 -20.01
N THR A 272 8.49 12.15 -20.87
CA THR A 272 7.91 12.71 -22.10
C THR A 272 7.53 11.65 -23.15
N THR A 273 8.02 10.42 -23.01
CA THR A 273 7.87 9.35 -23.98
C THR A 273 6.76 8.36 -23.65
N PHE A 274 6.18 8.42 -22.44
CA PHE A 274 5.08 7.55 -22.05
C PHE A 274 3.75 8.02 -22.68
N GLU A 275 3.00 7.06 -23.21
CA GLU A 275 1.64 7.24 -23.73
C GLU A 275 0.62 7.33 -22.57
N GLU A 276 0.86 6.57 -21.51
CA GLU A 276 0.07 6.57 -20.28
C GLU A 276 1.00 6.36 -19.08
N ALA A 277 0.62 6.84 -17.90
CA ALA A 277 1.32 6.53 -16.67
C ALA A 277 0.36 6.44 -15.48
N GLY A 278 0.79 5.76 -14.44
CA GLY A 278 0.00 5.58 -13.24
C GLY A 278 0.83 5.34 -11.99
N ALA A 279 0.26 5.76 -10.86
CA ALA A 279 0.66 5.32 -9.53
C ALA A 279 -0.13 4.06 -9.15
N CYS A 280 0.49 3.06 -8.50
CA CYS A 280 -0.18 1.83 -8.11
C CYS A 280 0.15 1.36 -6.68
N GLY A 281 -0.87 0.84 -5.99
CA GLY A 281 -0.77 0.35 -4.62
C GLY A 281 -2.13 -0.05 -4.05
N THR A 282 -2.17 -0.77 -2.92
CA THR A 282 -3.41 -1.34 -2.35
C THR A 282 -4.55 -0.33 -2.21
N ALA A 283 -4.23 0.91 -1.79
CA ALA A 283 -5.24 1.91 -1.48
C ALA A 283 -5.97 2.43 -2.74
N ALA A 284 -5.23 2.84 -3.76
CA ALA A 284 -5.78 3.40 -5.00
C ALA A 284 -6.02 2.35 -6.11
N VAL A 285 -5.43 1.16 -5.99
CA VAL A 285 -5.27 0.18 -7.08
C VAL A 285 -4.39 0.77 -8.20
N ILE A 286 -4.95 1.65 -9.02
CA ILE A 286 -4.22 2.51 -9.96
C ILE A 286 -4.78 3.94 -9.82
N SER A 287 -3.90 4.92 -9.78
CA SER A 287 -4.21 6.35 -9.92
C SER A 287 -3.53 6.85 -11.19
N PRO A 288 -4.30 7.09 -12.27
CA PRO A 288 -3.75 7.61 -13.52
C PRO A 288 -3.07 8.97 -13.31
N ILE A 289 -1.95 9.19 -14.01
CA ILE A 289 -1.18 10.42 -13.92
C ILE A 289 -1.53 11.31 -15.11
N GLU A 290 -2.03 12.52 -14.81
CA GLU A 290 -2.30 13.53 -15.84
C GLU A 290 -1.00 14.16 -16.32
N ARG A 291 -0.23 14.68 -15.37
CA ARG A 291 1.07 15.30 -15.59
C ARG A 291 1.93 15.20 -14.34
N ILE A 292 3.23 15.34 -14.54
CA ILE A 292 4.22 15.44 -13.47
C ILE A 292 4.94 16.77 -13.66
N ASP A 293 4.85 17.67 -12.68
CA ASP A 293 5.48 18.98 -12.75
C ASP A 293 6.81 18.97 -11.98
N ASP A 294 7.84 19.62 -12.52
CA ASP A 294 9.10 19.91 -11.82
C ASP A 294 9.31 21.43 -11.74
N PRO A 295 8.75 22.07 -10.70
CA PRO A 295 8.82 23.52 -10.55
C PRO A 295 10.25 24.03 -10.37
N GLU A 296 11.16 23.21 -9.82
CA GLU A 296 12.54 23.63 -9.56
C GLU A 296 13.34 23.76 -10.86
N ASN A 297 13.08 22.89 -11.85
CA ASN A 297 13.67 22.99 -13.18
C ASN A 297 12.77 23.68 -14.22
N GLY A 298 11.56 24.11 -13.84
CA GLY A 298 10.62 24.80 -14.72
C GLY A 298 10.02 23.89 -15.82
N HIS A 299 9.90 22.60 -15.57
CA HIS A 299 9.39 21.61 -16.52
C HIS A 299 8.01 21.07 -16.12
N SER A 300 7.23 20.67 -17.11
CA SER A 300 5.95 19.96 -16.92
C SER A 300 5.86 18.82 -17.93
N TYR A 301 5.73 17.60 -17.42
CA TYR A 301 5.63 16.37 -18.19
C TYR A 301 4.15 15.99 -18.33
N VAL A 302 3.48 16.45 -19.39
CA VAL A 302 2.07 16.13 -19.65
C VAL A 302 1.94 14.77 -20.31
N ILE A 303 1.27 13.83 -19.63
CA ILE A 303 1.13 12.44 -20.06
C ILE A 303 -0.29 12.22 -20.62
N ALA A 304 -1.33 12.47 -19.82
CA ALA A 304 -2.71 12.38 -20.27
C ALA A 304 -3.15 13.68 -20.97
N LYS A 305 -2.91 13.77 -22.28
CA LYS A 305 -3.15 14.99 -23.09
C LYS A 305 -4.61 15.46 -23.12
N ASP A 306 -5.56 14.55 -22.94
CA ASP A 306 -7.00 14.85 -22.89
C ASP A 306 -7.57 14.92 -21.46
N GLY A 307 -6.70 14.83 -20.44
CA GLY A 307 -7.04 14.84 -19.03
C GLY A 307 -7.77 13.58 -18.54
N LYS A 308 -7.81 12.50 -19.31
CA LYS A 308 -8.54 11.27 -18.96
C LYS A 308 -7.58 10.09 -18.70
N PRO A 309 -8.00 9.11 -17.89
CA PRO A 309 -7.28 7.84 -17.80
C PRO A 309 -7.14 7.19 -19.18
N GLY A 310 -5.93 6.76 -19.50
CA GLY A 310 -5.67 6.06 -20.76
C GLY A 310 -6.30 4.66 -20.83
N PRO A 311 -6.47 4.10 -22.04
CA PRO A 311 -7.12 2.81 -22.25
C PRO A 311 -6.39 1.63 -21.61
N ILE A 312 -5.06 1.62 -21.56
CA ILE A 312 -4.29 0.51 -20.95
C ILE A 312 -4.40 0.55 -19.43
N CYS A 313 -4.20 1.71 -18.81
CA CYS A 313 -4.44 1.94 -17.38
C CYS A 313 -5.85 1.49 -16.99
N THR A 314 -6.87 1.84 -17.80
CA THR A 314 -8.27 1.47 -17.56
C THR A 314 -8.48 -0.04 -17.63
N LYS A 315 -7.91 -0.71 -18.64
CA LYS A 315 -7.99 -2.18 -18.77
C LYS A 315 -7.33 -2.88 -17.58
N LEU A 316 -6.12 -2.47 -17.20
CA LEU A 316 -5.39 -3.04 -16.07
C LEU A 316 -6.14 -2.84 -14.75
N TYR A 317 -6.69 -1.64 -14.52
CA TYR A 317 -7.50 -1.33 -13.34
C TYR A 317 -8.74 -2.23 -13.25
N ASN A 318 -9.50 -2.33 -14.34
CA ASN A 318 -10.71 -3.15 -14.40
C ASN A 318 -10.40 -4.62 -14.23
N LYS A 319 -9.34 -5.13 -14.87
CA LYS A 319 -8.90 -6.52 -14.78
C LYS A 319 -8.55 -6.91 -13.35
N LEU A 320 -7.73 -6.09 -12.69
CA LEU A 320 -7.31 -6.34 -11.30
C LEU A 320 -8.49 -6.27 -10.34
N ARG A 321 -9.38 -5.28 -10.50
CA ARG A 321 -10.60 -5.18 -9.68
C ARG A 321 -11.57 -6.33 -9.95
N GLY A 322 -11.72 -6.76 -11.20
CA GLY A 322 -12.55 -7.90 -11.56
C GLY A 322 -12.13 -9.16 -10.80
N ILE A 323 -10.83 -9.41 -10.71
CA ILE A 323 -10.29 -10.53 -9.90
C ILE A 323 -10.56 -10.32 -8.40
N GLN A 324 -10.31 -9.12 -7.88
CA GLN A 324 -10.51 -8.80 -6.45
C GLN A 324 -11.97 -9.00 -5.99
N TYR A 325 -12.93 -8.61 -6.83
CA TYR A 325 -14.36 -8.76 -6.55
C TYR A 325 -14.93 -10.11 -7.00
N GLY A 326 -14.20 -10.89 -7.79
CA GLY A 326 -14.65 -12.16 -8.36
C GLY A 326 -15.57 -12.03 -9.57
N ASP A 327 -15.58 -10.87 -10.23
CA ASP A 327 -16.25 -10.67 -11.53
C ASP A 327 -15.44 -11.29 -12.70
N GLU A 328 -14.15 -11.54 -12.48
CA GLU A 328 -13.25 -12.21 -13.41
C GLU A 328 -12.57 -13.43 -12.77
N PRO A 329 -12.19 -14.45 -13.56
CA PRO A 329 -11.52 -15.63 -13.04
C PRO A 329 -10.14 -15.29 -12.47
N ASP A 330 -9.84 -15.84 -11.29
CA ASP A 330 -8.52 -15.80 -10.69
C ASP A 330 -7.65 -16.95 -11.22
N THR A 331 -7.02 -16.73 -12.37
CA THR A 331 -6.18 -17.75 -13.03
C THR A 331 -4.84 -17.98 -12.32
N HIS A 332 -4.48 -17.14 -11.35
CA HIS A 332 -3.19 -17.16 -10.67
C HIS A 332 -3.27 -17.57 -9.19
N GLY A 333 -4.47 -17.89 -8.69
CA GLY A 333 -4.69 -18.27 -7.29
C GLY A 333 -4.35 -17.14 -6.31
N TRP A 334 -4.62 -15.89 -6.69
CA TRP A 334 -4.38 -14.70 -5.87
C TRP A 334 -5.41 -14.47 -4.77
N VAL A 335 -6.59 -15.07 -4.85
CA VAL A 335 -7.71 -14.75 -3.97
C VAL A 335 -7.94 -15.84 -2.92
N THR A 336 -7.93 -15.44 -1.65
CA THR A 336 -8.38 -16.26 -0.53
C THR A 336 -9.85 -15.96 -0.23
N ILE A 337 -10.71 -16.98 -0.19
CA ILE A 337 -12.11 -16.84 0.27
C ILE A 337 -12.15 -16.84 1.79
N VAL A 338 -12.94 -15.93 2.37
CA VAL A 338 -13.25 -15.93 3.81
C VAL A 338 -14.48 -16.80 4.03
N GLU A 339 -14.31 -17.92 4.73
CA GLU A 339 -15.37 -18.88 5.09
C GLU A 339 -16.10 -18.53 6.38
#